data_AF-A0AAJ0X7R6-F1
#
_entry.id   AF-A0AAJ0X7R6-F1
#
_cell.length_a   1.000
_cell.length_b   1.000
_cell.length_c   1.000
_cell.angle_alpha   90.00
_cell.angle_beta   90.00
_cell.angle_gamma   90.00
#
_symmetry.space_group_name_H-M   'P 1'
#
loop_
_entity.id
_entity.type
_entity.pdbx_description
1 polymer ?
#
loop_
_entity_poly.entity_id
_entity_poly.type
_entity_poly.pdbx_seq_one_letter_code
_entity_poly.pdbx_strand_id
1 'polypeptide(L)' 'MAYTLQDFIRETHELVIEDALKRDPDAILKRLDPEQRLKGLDPEQRLKCLDPAIIEAWLAKQRRDQ' A
#
# COMPACT_ATOMS: atom_id res chain seq x y z
N MET A 1 -21.08 28.73 -4.51
CA MET A 1 -21.34 27.39 -3.97
C MET A 1 -21.33 27.52 -2.46
N ALA A 2 -22.40 27.11 -1.78
CA ALA A 2 -22.42 27.13 -0.31
C ALA A 2 -21.65 25.90 0.18
N TYR A 3 -20.75 26.10 1.13
CA TYR A 3 -20.05 25.01 1.79
C TYR A 3 -21.06 24.06 2.43
N THR A 4 -21.07 22.81 2.00
CA THR A 4 -22.04 21.83 2.48
C THR A 4 -21.46 21.04 3.66
N LEU A 5 -22.34 20.42 4.44
CA LEU A 5 -21.92 19.47 5.48
C LEU A 5 -21.08 18.32 4.89
N GLN A 6 -21.32 17.95 3.62
CA GLN A 6 -20.51 16.94 2.94
C GLN A 6 -19.09 17.42 2.66
N ASP A 7 -18.93 18.70 2.28
CA ASP A 7 -17.60 19.29 2.08
C ASP A 7 -16.80 19.30 3.39
N PHE A 8 -17.46 19.64 4.51
CA PHE A 8 -16.86 19.58 5.84
C PHE A 8 -16.43 18.18 6.26
N ILE A 9 -17.30 17.18 6.04
CA ILE A 9 -16.98 15.79 6.36
C ILE A 9 -15.79 15.29 5.53
N ARG A 10 -15.75 15.64 4.23
CA ARG A 10 -14.63 15.27 3.36
C ARG A 10 -13.31 15.87 3.85
N GLU A 11 -13.27 17.17 4.08
CA GLU A 11 -12.05 17.87 4.53
C GLU A 11 -11.56 17.35 5.88
N THR A 12 -12.49 17.07 6.80
CA THR A 12 -12.15 16.50 8.11
C THR A 12 -11.57 15.09 7.97
N HIS A 13 -12.16 14.24 7.11
CA HIS A 13 -11.63 12.91 6.85
C HIS A 13 -10.23 12.97 6.23
N GLU A 14 -10.00 13.86 5.27
CA GLU A 14 -8.67 14.05 4.66
C GLU A 14 -7.63 14.43 5.71
N LEU A 15 -7.95 15.39 6.59
CA LEU A 15 -7.05 15.84 7.64
C LEU A 15 -6.76 14.75 8.67
N VAL A 16 -7.77 13.96 9.06
CA VAL A 16 -7.60 12.83 10.01
C VAL A 16 -6.74 11.72 9.39
N ILE A 17 -6.93 11.40 8.11
CA ILE A 17 -6.12 10.40 7.41
C ILE A 17 -4.68 10.88 7.30
N GLU A 18 -4.45 12.15 6.97
CA GLU A 18 -3.11 12.73 6.88
C GLU A 18 -2.39 12.71 8.23
N ASP A 19 -3.06 13.11 9.32
CA ASP A 19 -2.48 13.05 10.68
C ASP A 19 -2.17 11.61 11.11
N ALA A 20 -3.07 10.66 10.80
CA ALA A 20 -2.84 9.24 11.10
C ALA A 20 -1.64 8.67 10.32
N LEU A 21 -1.50 9.01 9.04
CA LEU A 21 -0.36 8.61 8.21
C LEU A 21 0.97 9.20 8.71
N LYS A 22 0.95 10.45 9.22
CA LYS A 22 2.15 11.10 9.78
C LYS A 22 2.58 10.51 11.11
N ARG A 23 1.62 10.14 11.97
CA ARG A 23 1.91 9.64 13.33
C ARG A 23 2.33 8.19 13.34
N ASP A 24 1.59 7.32 12.64
CA ASP A 24 1.85 5.88 12.66
C ASP A 24 1.34 5.23 11.35
N PRO A 25 2.14 5.30 10.28
CA PRO A 25 1.79 4.64 9.03
C PRO A 25 1.71 3.11 9.18
N ASP A 26 2.51 2.54 10.09
CA ASP A 26 2.56 1.10 10.32
C ASP A 26 1.26 0.57 10.96
N ALA A 27 0.61 1.34 11.84
CA ALA A 27 -0.69 0.97 12.40
C ALA A 27 -1.78 0.85 11.32
N ILE A 28 -1.73 1.70 10.29
CA ILE A 28 -2.66 1.62 9.15
C ILE A 28 -2.33 0.38 8.31
N LEU A 29 -1.05 0.20 7.96
CA LEU A 29 -0.62 -0.95 7.17
C LEU A 29 -0.97 -2.27 7.86
N LYS A 30 -0.81 -2.38 9.19
CA LYS A 30 -1.17 -3.58 9.97
C LYS A 30 -2.64 -4.00 9.83
N ARG A 31 -3.55 -3.08 9.50
CA ARG A 31 -4.97 -3.39 9.25
C ARG A 31 -5.27 -3.80 7.81
N LEU A 32 -4.33 -3.61 6.90
CA LEU A 32 -4.45 -3.99 5.49
C LEU A 32 -3.83 -5.36 5.26
N ASP A 33 -4.56 -6.19 4.50
CA ASP A 33 -4.03 -7.45 4.00
C ASP A 33 -2.87 -7.21 3.03
N PRO A 34 -1.91 -8.14 2.90
CA PRO A 34 -0.78 -7.98 1.99
C PRO A 34 -1.17 -7.62 0.56
N GLU A 35 -2.26 -8.17 0.04
CA GLU A 35 -2.79 -7.88 -1.29
C GLU A 35 -3.30 -6.44 -1.42
N GLN A 36 -3.96 -5.92 -0.37
CA GLN A 36 -4.46 -4.55 -0.33
C GLN A 36 -3.32 -3.54 -0.26
N ARG A 37 -2.22 -3.87 0.43
CA ARG A 37 -1.02 -3.02 0.48
C ARG A 37 -0.33 -2.88 -0.87
N LEU A 38 -0.40 -3.92 -1.70
CA LEU A 38 0.22 -3.93 -3.04
C LEU A 38 -0.72 -3.37 -4.12
N LYS A 39 -1.98 -3.07 -3.79
CA LYS A 39 -2.97 -2.57 -4.73
C LYS A 39 -2.58 -1.17 -5.22
N GLY A 40 -2.50 -1.00 -6.54
CA GLY A 40 -2.07 0.27 -7.16
C GLY A 40 -0.56 0.42 -7.35
N LEU A 41 0.26 -0.52 -6.85
CA LEU A 41 1.69 -0.57 -7.19
C LEU A 41 1.89 -1.36 -8.49
N ASP A 42 2.69 -0.80 -9.39
CA ASP A 42 3.14 -1.47 -10.61
C ASP A 42 4.07 -2.65 -10.29
N PRO A 43 4.17 -3.68 -11.15
CA PRO A 43 5.04 -4.84 -10.91
C PRO A 43 6.49 -4.46 -10.58
N GLU A 44 7.05 -3.47 -11.27
CA GLU A 44 8.42 -2.98 -11.02
C GLU A 44 8.57 -2.36 -9.62
N GLN A 45 7.58 -1.59 -9.17
CA GLN A 45 7.58 -0.98 -7.85
C GLN A 45 7.51 -2.03 -6.74
N ARG A 46 6.78 -3.14 -6.97
CA ARG A 46 6.71 -4.26 -6.04
C ARG A 46 8.04 -5.00 -5.94
N LEU A 47 8.72 -5.20 -7.08
CA LEU A 47 10.00 -5.91 -7.13
C LEU A 47 11.17 -5.08 -6.60
N LYS A 48 11.11 -3.74 -6.70
CA LYS A 48 12.18 -2.84 -6.25
C LYS A 48 12.58 -3.02 -4.78
N CYS A 49 11.63 -3.43 -3.93
CA CYS A 49 11.85 -3.62 -2.49
C CYS A 49 12.21 -5.07 -2.12
N LEU A 50 12.29 -5.99 -3.08
CA LEU A 50 12.65 -7.39 -2.86
C LEU A 50 14.13 -7.63 -3.20
N ASP A 51 14.76 -8.55 -2.45
CA ASP A 51 16.13 -8.98 -2.75
C ASP A 51 16.16 -9.75 -4.08
N PRO A 52 17.01 -9.35 -5.05
CA PRO A 52 17.21 -10.09 -6.29
C PRO A 52 17.45 -11.59 -6.09
N ALA A 53 18.17 -12.00 -5.04
CA ALA A 53 18.45 -13.41 -4.76
C ALA A 53 17.17 -14.22 -4.45
N ILE A 54 16.18 -13.60 -3.77
CA ILE A 54 14.88 -14.22 -3.49
C ILE A 54 14.10 -14.40 -4.78
N ILE A 55 14.14 -13.39 -5.67
CA ILE A 55 13.46 -13.44 -6.97
C ILE A 55 14.07 -14.55 -7.84
N GLU A 56 15.39 -14.63 -7.92
CA GLU A 56 16.10 -15.66 -8.68
C GLU A 56 15.83 -17.07 -8.13
N ALA A 57 15.86 -17.25 -6.81
CA ALA A 57 15.53 -18.53 -6.18
C ALA A 57 14.08 -18.96 -6.49
N TRP A 58 13.14 -18.01 -6.48
CA TRP A 58 11.75 -18.27 -6.83
C TRP A 58 11.60 -18.66 -8.31
N LEU A 59 12.28 -17.95 -9.23
CA LEU A 59 12.29 -18.28 -10.65
C LEU A 59 12.94 -19.64 -10.93
N ALA A 60 14.03 -19.97 -10.24
CA ALA A 60 14.69 -21.27 -10.35
C ALA A 60 13.80 -22.42 -9.87
N LYS A 61 13.02 -22.19 -8.80
CA LYS A 61 12.00 -23.14 -8.33
C LYS A 61 10.91 -23.34 -9.37
N GLN A 62 10.35 -22.26 -9.93
CA GLN A 62 9.32 -22.34 -10.96
C GLN A 62 9.78 -23.11 -12.22
N ARG A 63 11.01 -22.91 -12.66
CA ARG A 63 11.59 -23.64 -13.80
C ARG A 63 11.81 -25.14 -13.52
N ARG A 64 11.87 -25.55 -12.26
CA ARG A 64 12.08 -26.95 -11.85
C ARG A 64 10.76 -27.72 -11.72
N ASP A 65 9.68 -27.00 -11.44
CA ASP A 65 8.33 -27.54 -11.27
C ASP A 65 7.52 -27.51 -12.60
N GLN A 66 8.15 -27.10 -13.71
CA GLN A 66 7.59 -27.05 -15.07
C GLN A 66 8.12 -28.19 -15.94
#